data_AF-A0A853KCY7-F1
#
_entry.id   AF-A0A853KCY7-F1
#
_cell.length_a   1.000
_cell.length_b   1.000
_cell.length_c   1.000
_cell.angle_alpha   90.00
_cell.angle_beta   90.00
_cell.angle_gamma   90.00
#
_symmetry.space_group_name_H-M   'P 1'
#
loop_
_entity.id
_entity.type
_entity.pdbx_description
1 polymer ?
#
loop_
_entity_poly.entity_id
_entity_poly.type
_entity_poly.pdbx_seq_one_letter_code
_entity_poly.pdbx_strand_id
1 'polypeptide(L)'
;MTRIKYSHAYIDSYSSQRALRTKQMRRIVILTLIGMILSLVTLRTGLWYGTWVISAMLGFVTVYRRDALLSGLLIGACSWGGQLAFDAITGPLMKAANTITDIMGIGSAAGFILLAITVVWGIFLGLFGAWFGSSIGQQFRTSRSS
;
A
#
# COMPACT_ATOMS: atom_id res chain seq x y z
N MET A 1 46.65 -15.86 -23.02
CA MET A 1 45.55 -15.16 -23.73
C MET A 1 44.19 -15.77 -23.36
N THR A 2 43.65 -15.51 -22.15
CA THR A 2 42.38 -16.12 -21.67
C THR A 2 41.46 -15.15 -20.90
N ARG A 3 41.84 -13.87 -20.76
CA ARG A 3 41.08 -12.89 -19.94
C ARG A 3 39.84 -12.28 -20.61
N ILE A 4 39.62 -12.45 -21.92
CA ILE A 4 38.60 -11.68 -22.67
C ILE A 4 37.22 -12.36 -22.71
N LYS A 5 37.13 -13.69 -22.50
CA LYS A 5 35.83 -14.41 -22.58
C LYS A 5 34.91 -14.18 -21.37
N TYR A 6 35.43 -13.77 -20.22
CA TYR A 6 34.62 -13.59 -19.00
C TYR A 6 33.86 -12.25 -18.95
N SER A 7 34.29 -11.22 -19.69
CA SER A 7 33.60 -9.92 -19.67
C SER A 7 32.28 -9.94 -20.43
N HIS A 8 32.19 -10.71 -21.52
CA HIS A 8 30.97 -10.77 -22.34
C HIS A 8 29.83 -11.52 -21.63
N ALA A 9 30.11 -12.65 -20.97
CA ALA A 9 29.08 -13.39 -20.22
C ALA A 9 28.50 -12.59 -19.03
N TYR A 10 29.30 -11.71 -18.43
CA TYR A 10 28.86 -10.85 -17.33
C TYR A 10 27.93 -9.73 -17.80
N ILE A 11 28.23 -9.11 -18.95
CA ILE A 11 27.41 -8.03 -19.52
C ILE A 11 26.02 -8.53 -19.93
N ASP A 12 25.93 -9.74 -20.50
CA ASP A 12 24.65 -10.34 -20.93
C ASP A 12 23.75 -10.73 -19.74
N SER A 13 24.37 -11.07 -18.60
CA SER A 13 23.64 -11.37 -17.37
C SER A 13 22.97 -10.11 -16.78
N TYR A 14 23.62 -8.94 -16.90
CA TYR A 14 23.11 -7.67 -16.37
C TYR A 14 21.93 -7.10 -17.17
N SER A 15 21.96 -7.20 -18.50
CA SER A 15 20.87 -6.72 -19.36
C SER A 15 19.59 -7.55 -19.16
N SER A 16 19.74 -8.87 -19.03
CA SER A 16 18.66 -9.82 -18.77
C SER A 16 17.99 -9.59 -17.41
N GLN A 17 18.77 -9.38 -16.36
CA GLN A 17 18.23 -9.08 -15.01
C GLN A 17 17.49 -7.74 -14.97
N ARG A 18 17.98 -6.70 -15.67
CA ARG A 18 17.28 -5.40 -15.74
C ARG A 18 15.91 -5.53 -16.42
N ALA A 19 15.82 -6.28 -17.52
CA ALA A 19 14.56 -6.46 -18.24
C ALA A 19 13.49 -7.21 -17.42
N LEU A 20 13.90 -8.18 -16.59
CA LEU A 20 13.00 -8.87 -15.66
C LEU A 20 12.53 -7.93 -14.54
N ARG A 21 13.45 -7.12 -13.99
CA ARG A 21 13.14 -6.16 -12.93
C ARG A 21 12.15 -5.09 -13.38
N THR A 22 12.27 -4.56 -14.60
CA THR A 22 11.33 -3.55 -15.12
C THR A 22 9.93 -4.11 -15.32
N LYS A 23 9.80 -5.32 -15.90
CA LYS A 23 8.50 -6.01 -16.03
C LYS A 23 7.87 -6.25 -14.65
N GLN A 24 8.66 -6.67 -13.67
CA GLN A 24 8.19 -6.89 -12.31
C GLN A 24 7.75 -5.58 -11.64
N MET A 25 8.54 -4.50 -11.73
CA MET A 25 8.16 -3.19 -11.19
C MET A 25 6.87 -2.67 -11.82
N ARG A 26 6.73 -2.77 -13.15
CA ARG A 26 5.49 -2.38 -13.85
C ARG A 26 4.28 -3.17 -13.33
N ARG A 27 4.44 -4.48 -13.13
CA ARG A 27 3.37 -5.32 -12.55
C ARG A 27 3.00 -4.87 -11.14
N ILE A 28 3.97 -4.60 -10.27
CA ILE A 28 3.72 -4.15 -8.89
C ILE A 28 3.00 -2.81 -8.88
N VAL A 29 3.43 -1.86 -9.71
CA VAL A 29 2.77 -0.54 -9.83
C VAL A 29 1.31 -0.71 -10.26
N ILE A 30 1.04 -1.50 -11.31
CA ILE A 30 -0.33 -1.74 -11.78
C ILE A 30 -1.19 -2.38 -10.68
N LEU A 31 -0.68 -3.41 -10.00
CA LEU A 31 -1.41 -4.05 -8.91
C LEU A 31 -1.65 -3.12 -7.72
N THR A 32 -0.71 -2.21 -7.44
CA THR A 32 -0.87 -1.20 -6.38
C THR A 32 -1.99 -0.22 -6.74
N LEU A 33 -2.03 0.27 -7.98
CA LEU A 33 -3.09 1.16 -8.47
C LEU A 33 -4.46 0.49 -8.42
N ILE A 34 -4.55 -0.78 -8.84
CA ILE A 34 -5.78 -1.57 -8.74
C ILE A 34 -6.17 -1.73 -7.27
N GLY A 35 -5.22 -2.06 -6.40
CA GLY A 35 -5.45 -2.17 -4.96
C GLY A 35 -5.95 -0.88 -4.32
N MET A 36 -5.44 0.28 -4.73
CA MET A 36 -5.93 1.59 -4.28
C MET A 36 -7.39 1.81 -4.68
N ILE A 37 -7.73 1.56 -5.95
CA ILE A 37 -9.10 1.71 -6.45
C ILE A 37 -10.05 0.79 -5.68
N LEU A 38 -9.70 -0.50 -5.55
CA LEU A 38 -10.50 -1.46 -4.79
C LEU A 38 -10.64 -1.04 -3.33
N SER A 39 -9.57 -0.53 -2.70
CA SER A 39 -9.60 -0.08 -1.32
C SER A 39 -10.54 1.10 -1.14
N LEU A 40 -10.52 2.07 -2.05
CA LEU A 40 -11.46 3.20 -2.06
C LEU A 40 -12.90 2.73 -2.23
N VAL A 41 -13.17 1.80 -3.16
CA VAL A 41 -14.51 1.23 -3.36
C VAL A 41 -14.99 0.52 -2.10
N THR A 42 -14.14 -0.27 -1.44
CA THR A 42 -14.52 -0.96 -0.18
C THR A 42 -14.79 0.01 0.96
N LEU A 43 -14.05 1.12 1.06
CA LEU A 43 -14.33 2.15 2.06
C LEU A 43 -15.70 2.80 1.82
N ARG A 44 -16.07 3.03 0.56
CA ARG A 44 -17.39 3.58 0.20
C ARG A 44 -18.56 2.69 0.51
N THR A 45 -18.36 1.38 0.52
CA THR A 45 -19.41 0.42 0.92
C THR A 45 -19.47 0.20 2.43
N GLY A 46 -18.68 0.94 3.23
CA GLY A 46 -18.59 0.79 4.68
C GLY A 46 -17.70 -0.37 5.15
N LEU A 47 -17.04 -1.08 4.22
CA LEU A 47 -16.14 -2.19 4.53
C LEU A 47 -14.74 -1.66 4.87
N TRP A 48 -14.60 -1.07 6.06
CA TRP A 48 -13.36 -0.47 6.54
C TRP A 48 -12.16 -1.45 6.56
N TYR A 49 -12.42 -2.74 6.75
CA TYR A 49 -11.41 -3.79 6.73
C TYR A 49 -10.90 -4.15 5.32
N GLY A 50 -11.53 -3.64 4.25
CA GLY A 50 -11.15 -3.92 2.86
C GLY A 50 -9.69 -3.52 2.55
N THR A 51 -9.22 -2.40 3.12
CA THR A 51 -7.84 -1.92 2.99
C THR A 51 -6.82 -2.98 3.45
N TRP A 52 -7.10 -3.64 4.58
CA TRP A 52 -6.25 -4.68 5.14
C TRP A 52 -6.24 -5.93 4.25
N VAL A 53 -7.42 -6.42 3.84
CA VAL A 53 -7.57 -7.61 2.99
C VAL A 53 -6.86 -7.43 1.65
N ILE A 54 -7.05 -6.28 1.00
CA ILE A 54 -6.44 -5.98 -0.30
C ILE A 54 -4.92 -5.88 -0.17
N SER A 55 -4.42 -5.23 0.88
CA SER A 55 -2.99 -5.14 1.14
C SER A 55 -2.38 -6.51 1.45
N ALA A 56 -3.11 -7.40 2.14
CA ALA A 56 -2.70 -8.78 2.37
C ALA A 56 -2.64 -9.60 1.08
N MET A 57 -3.65 -9.51 0.21
CA MET A 57 -3.63 -10.16 -1.10
C MET A 57 -2.43 -9.69 -1.94
N LEU A 58 -2.15 -8.38 -1.93
CA LEU A 58 -1.01 -7.82 -2.63
C LEU A 58 0.33 -8.30 -2.03
N GLY A 59 0.42 -8.33 -0.70
CA GLY A 59 1.57 -8.86 0.03
C GLY A 59 1.88 -10.32 -0.32
N PHE A 60 0.84 -11.13 -0.48
CA PHE A 60 0.97 -12.54 -0.86
C PHE A 60 1.54 -12.72 -2.29
N VAL A 61 1.07 -11.91 -3.23
CA VAL A 61 1.47 -11.98 -4.65
C VAL A 61 2.86 -11.39 -4.89
N THR A 62 3.27 -10.41 -4.10
CA THR A 62 4.56 -9.72 -4.27
C THR A 62 5.73 -10.58 -3.82
N VAL A 63 6.82 -10.54 -4.60
CA VAL A 63 8.01 -11.38 -4.33
C VAL A 63 8.86 -10.78 -3.22
N TYR A 64 9.10 -9.47 -3.30
CA TYR A 64 9.95 -8.74 -2.37
C TYR A 64 9.13 -8.10 -1.26
N ARG A 65 9.50 -8.37 -0.01
CA ARG A 65 8.83 -7.84 1.19
C ARG A 65 8.82 -6.31 1.23
N ARG A 66 9.90 -5.66 0.77
CA ARG A 66 9.99 -4.20 0.72
C ARG A 66 8.93 -3.60 -0.21
N ASP A 67 8.75 -4.17 -1.39
CA ASP A 67 7.78 -3.70 -2.37
C ASP A 67 6.35 -3.92 -1.86
N ALA A 68 6.09 -5.06 -1.21
CA ALA A 68 4.82 -5.34 -0.54
C ALA A 68 4.45 -4.25 0.47
N LEU A 69 5.38 -3.91 1.37
CA LEU A 69 5.18 -2.91 2.41
C LEU A 69 4.98 -1.51 1.83
N LEU A 70 5.77 -1.13 0.82
CA LEU A 70 5.60 0.16 0.14
C LEU A 70 4.24 0.26 -0.53
N SER A 71 3.79 -0.79 -1.21
CA SER A 71 2.46 -0.82 -1.81
C SER A 71 1.36 -0.77 -0.74
N GLY A 72 1.49 -1.50 0.36
CA GLY A 72 0.54 -1.45 1.47
C GLY A 72 0.46 -0.07 2.13
N LEU A 73 1.60 0.58 2.33
CA LEU A 73 1.67 1.97 2.81
C LEU A 73 0.94 2.93 1.88
N LEU A 74 1.22 2.85 0.58
CA LEU A 74 0.60 3.71 -0.42
C LEU A 74 -0.91 3.45 -0.52
N ILE A 75 -1.35 2.19 -0.51
CA ILE A 75 -2.77 1.84 -0.50
C ILE A 75 -3.45 2.42 0.73
N GLY A 76 -2.91 2.18 1.92
CA GLY A 76 -3.48 2.67 3.18
C GLY A 76 -3.53 4.20 3.28
N ALA A 77 -2.44 4.88 2.92
CA ALA A 77 -2.38 6.34 2.92
C ALA A 77 -3.34 6.97 1.91
N CYS A 78 -3.34 6.48 0.66
CA CYS A 78 -4.15 7.06 -0.40
C CYS A 78 -5.63 6.72 -0.27
N SER A 79 -6.00 5.54 0.22
CA SER A 79 -7.40 5.16 0.36
C SER A 79 -8.08 5.94 1.49
N TRP A 80 -7.48 5.96 2.67
CA TRP A 80 -8.02 6.70 3.82
C TRP A 80 -7.84 8.21 3.67
N GLY A 81 -6.67 8.68 3.25
CA GLY A 81 -6.43 10.10 2.98
C GLY A 81 -7.28 10.63 1.83
N GLY A 82 -7.44 9.85 0.76
CA GLY A 82 -8.29 10.20 -0.37
C GLY A 82 -9.78 10.23 -0.01
N GLN A 83 -10.25 9.28 0.81
CA GLN A 83 -11.62 9.29 1.33
C GLN A 83 -11.89 10.54 2.17
N LEU A 84 -10.99 10.89 3.09
CA LEU A 84 -11.10 12.11 3.90
C LEU A 84 -11.07 13.38 3.05
N ALA A 85 -10.17 13.44 2.06
CA ALA A 85 -10.10 14.58 1.14
C ALA A 85 -11.39 14.74 0.35
N PHE A 86 -11.98 13.63 -0.12
CA PHE A 86 -13.27 13.66 -0.79
C PHE A 86 -14.38 14.12 0.16
N ASP A 87 -14.46 13.54 1.36
CA ASP A 87 -15.51 13.89 2.33
C ASP A 87 -15.39 15.34 2.81
N ALA A 88 -14.18 15.90 2.83
CA ALA A 88 -13.92 17.31 3.09
C ALA A 88 -14.40 18.23 1.95
N ILE A 89 -14.36 17.76 0.69
CA ILE A 89 -14.82 18.51 -0.48
C ILE A 89 -16.34 18.41 -0.64
N THR A 90 -16.92 17.22 -0.43
CA THR A 90 -18.32 16.95 -0.78
C THR A 90 -19.29 16.99 0.40
N GLY A 91 -18.81 16.92 1.63
CA GLY A 91 -19.64 16.61 2.80
C GLY A 91 -19.79 17.76 3.80
N PRO A 92 -20.88 17.73 4.61
CA PRO A 92 -20.99 18.50 5.85
C PRO A 92 -20.05 17.98 6.94
N LEU A 93 -19.06 17.13 6.63
CA LEU A 93 -18.11 16.56 7.58
C LEU A 93 -17.31 17.65 8.30
N MET A 94 -17.04 18.77 7.62
CA MET A 94 -16.45 19.95 8.23
C MET A 94 -17.39 20.55 9.30
N LYS A 95 -18.72 20.51 9.09
CA LYS A 95 -19.71 20.94 10.08
C LYS A 95 -19.81 19.99 11.27
N ALA A 96 -19.79 18.67 11.04
CA ALA A 96 -19.83 17.67 12.11
C ALA A 96 -18.54 17.63 12.94
N ALA A 97 -17.38 17.77 12.29
CA ALA A 97 -16.10 17.93 12.96
C ALA A 97 -16.11 19.20 13.82
N ASN A 98 -16.64 20.32 13.29
CA ASN A 98 -16.80 21.56 14.05
C ASN A 98 -17.72 21.40 15.28
N THR A 99 -18.81 20.63 15.17
CA THR A 99 -19.69 20.33 16.32
C THR A 99 -18.96 19.50 17.38
N ILE A 100 -18.15 18.52 16.99
CA ILE A 100 -17.36 17.71 17.92
C ILE A 100 -16.24 18.54 18.56
N THR A 101 -15.58 19.42 17.81
CA THR A 101 -14.56 20.34 18.35
C THR A 101 -15.16 21.34 19.32
N ASP A 102 -16.35 21.87 19.04
CA ASP A 102 -17.07 22.78 19.94
C ASP A 102 -17.47 22.08 21.25
N ILE A 103 -17.89 20.80 21.19
CA ILE A 103 -18.22 20.01 22.38
C ILE A 103 -16.96 19.65 23.19
N MET A 104 -15.85 19.32 22.54
CA MET A 104 -14.62 18.93 23.24
C MET A 104 -13.80 20.13 23.75
N GLY A 105 -14.16 21.37 23.41
CA GLY A 105 -13.42 22.58 23.80
C GLY A 105 -12.01 22.65 23.20
N ILE A 106 -11.68 21.74 22.29
CA ILE A 106 -10.44 21.72 21.54
C ILE A 106 -10.74 22.57 20.31
N GLY A 107 -10.23 23.80 20.27
CA GLY A 107 -10.45 24.72 19.14
C GLY A 107 -10.11 24.10 17.77
N SER A 108 -10.27 24.88 16.69
CA SER A 108 -10.22 24.47 15.27
C SER A 108 -9.11 23.48 14.82
N ALA A 109 -8.07 23.26 15.63
CA ALA A 109 -7.05 22.23 15.46
C ALA A 109 -7.53 20.76 15.57
N ALA A 110 -8.64 20.45 16.25
CA ALA A 110 -9.04 19.05 16.45
C ALA A 110 -9.47 18.33 15.15
N GLY A 111 -9.95 19.06 14.13
CA GLY A 111 -10.22 18.49 12.81
C GLY A 111 -8.97 17.93 12.12
N PHE A 112 -7.83 18.63 12.26
CA PHE A 112 -6.55 18.18 11.71
C PHE A 112 -6.03 16.93 12.43
N ILE A 113 -6.20 16.86 13.76
CA ILE A 113 -5.78 15.71 14.56
C ILE A 113 -6.57 14.45 14.15
N LEU A 114 -7.88 14.56 14.01
CA LEU A 114 -8.71 13.43 13.55
C LEU A 114 -8.32 12.96 12.16
N LEU A 115 -8.02 13.89 11.26
CA LEU A 115 -7.53 13.58 9.92
C LEU A 115 -6.20 12.83 9.98
N ALA A 116 -5.24 13.34 10.75
CA ALA A 116 -3.93 12.71 10.93
C ALA A 116 -4.04 11.30 11.52
N ILE A 117 -4.84 11.12 12.58
CA ILE A 117 -5.07 9.81 13.20
C ILE A 117 -5.69 8.83 12.20
N THR A 118 -6.68 9.28 11.41
CA THR A 118 -7.36 8.43 10.43
C THR A 118 -6.41 8.00 9.31
N VAL A 119 -5.55 8.90 8.82
CA VAL A 119 -4.51 8.56 7.83
C VAL A 119 -3.50 7.58 8.41
N VAL A 120 -3.02 7.82 9.64
CA VAL A 120 -2.09 6.93 10.33
C VAL A 120 -2.70 5.54 10.53
N TRP A 121 -3.98 5.47 10.88
CA TRP A 121 -4.71 4.22 11.01
C TRP A 121 -4.81 3.48 9.67
N GLY A 122 -5.12 4.20 8.58
CA GLY A 122 -5.12 3.65 7.23
C GLY A 122 -3.77 3.07 6.81
N ILE A 123 -2.69 3.81 7.06
CA ILE A 123 -1.31 3.37 6.84
C ILE A 123 -1.02 2.10 7.64
N PHE A 124 -1.40 2.07 8.92
CA PHE A 124 -1.20 0.91 9.79
C PHE A 124 -1.91 -0.33 9.24
N LEU A 125 -3.19 -0.22 8.85
CA LEU A 125 -3.95 -1.33 8.25
C LEU A 125 -3.31 -1.82 6.96
N GLY A 126 -2.87 -0.90 6.09
CA GLY A 126 -2.22 -1.25 4.83
C GLY A 126 -0.88 -1.96 5.03
N LEU A 127 -0.03 -1.43 5.91
CA LEU A 127 1.23 -2.06 6.28
C LEU A 127 1.04 -3.42 6.93
N PHE A 128 0.11 -3.53 7.87
CA PHE A 128 -0.18 -4.78 8.58
C PHE A 128 -0.71 -5.85 7.63
N GLY A 129 -1.61 -5.49 6.72
CA GLY A 129 -2.09 -6.40 5.67
C GLY A 129 -0.95 -6.88 4.78
N ALA A 130 -0.16 -5.95 4.22
CA ALA A 130 0.97 -6.29 3.35
C ALA A 130 2.02 -7.16 4.07
N TRP A 131 2.30 -6.87 5.33
CA TRP A 131 3.19 -7.68 6.16
C TRP A 131 2.66 -9.11 6.35
N PHE A 132 1.39 -9.24 6.73
CA PHE A 132 0.74 -10.54 6.93
C PHE A 132 0.76 -11.37 5.65
N GLY A 133 0.31 -10.79 4.54
CA GLY A 133 0.29 -11.46 3.24
C GLY A 133 1.66 -11.90 2.75
N SER A 134 2.68 -11.03 2.88
CA SER A 134 4.04 -11.35 2.47
C SER A 134 4.69 -12.42 3.33
N SER A 135 4.41 -12.45 4.63
CA SER A 135 4.91 -13.49 5.55
C SER A 135 4.36 -14.86 5.18
N ILE A 136 3.05 -14.95 4.90
CA ILE A 136 2.41 -16.19 4.44
C ILE A 136 2.95 -16.60 3.07
N GLY A 137 3.04 -15.66 2.12
CA GLY A 137 3.55 -15.94 0.78
C GLY A 137 4.99 -16.46 0.76
N GLN A 138 5.83 -16.03 1.71
CA GLN A 138 7.19 -16.55 1.87
C GLN A 138 7.20 -18.00 2.34
N GLN A 139 6.41 -18.34 3.35
CA GLN A 139 6.31 -19.71 3.87
C GLN A 139 5.86 -20.71 2.79
N PHE A 140 4.89 -20.32 1.96
CA PHE A 140 4.41 -21.16 0.85
C PHE A 140 5.46 -21.37 -0.25
N ARG A 141 6.40 -20.45 -0.43
CA ARG A 141 7.47 -20.58 -1.44
C ARG A 141 8.59 -21.47 -0.92
N THR A 142 8.92 -21.37 0.36
CA THR A 142 9.95 -22.22 0.99
C THR A 142 9.54 -23.68 1.06
N SER A 143 8.25 -23.98 1.29
CA SER A 143 7.75 -25.37 1.33
C SER A 143 7.70 -26.06 -0.04
N ARG A 144 7.76 -25.30 -1.14
CA ARG A 144 7.84 -25.87 -2.51
C ARG A 144 9.27 -26.17 -2.96
N SER A 145 10.27 -25.62 -2.27
CA SER A 145 11.68 -25.83 -2.58
C SER A 145 12.34 -26.96 -1.79
N SER A 146 11.65 -27.51 -0.79
CA SER A 146 12.04 -28.68 0.01
C SER A 146 11.42 -29.94 -0.55
#